data_AF-A0AAP0FKM5-F1
#
_entry.id   AF-A0AAP0FKM5-F1
#
_cell.length_a   1.000
_cell.length_b   1.000
_cell.length_c   1.000
_cell.angle_alpha   90.00
_cell.angle_beta   90.00
_cell.angle_gamma   90.00
#
_symmetry.space_group_name_H-M   'P 1'
#
loop_
_entity.id
_entity.type
_entity.pdbx_description
1 polymer ?
#
loop_
_entity_poly.entity_id
_entity_poly.type
_entity_poly.pdbx_seq_one_letter_code
_entity_poly.pdbx_strand_id
1 'polypeptide(L)'
;MKGVDSMAMPEGSTLYELIQTGITHTHASVGVLVRLRKELSLVKDIPVLIAIDQYNSWFTFSEYEEPVTVRSCRPIRARELSTICLYTCIPFEHVLL
;
A
#
# COMPACT_ATOMS: atom_id res chain seq x y z
N MET A 1 9.91 9.78 12.40
CA MET A 1 10.54 8.54 12.90
C MET A 1 10.19 7.41 11.94
N LYS A 2 11.14 6.97 11.09
CA LYS A 2 10.97 5.88 10.10
C LYS A 2 11.24 4.49 10.73
N GLY A 3 10.74 4.27 11.95
CA GLY A 3 11.17 3.15 12.80
C GLY A 3 10.05 2.21 13.26
N VAL A 4 8.81 2.43 12.82
CA VAL A 4 7.63 1.66 13.25
C VAL A 4 7.00 0.93 12.05
N ASP A 5 7.82 0.50 11.08
CA ASP A 5 7.36 -0.18 9.86
C ASP A 5 7.36 -1.71 9.95
N SER A 6 7.68 -2.28 11.11
CA SER A 6 7.57 -3.72 11.35
C SER A 6 6.77 -4.00 12.60
N MET A 7 5.44 -3.97 12.49
CA MET A 7 4.64 -4.78 13.40
C MET A 7 4.84 -6.24 13.00
N ALA A 8 5.69 -6.93 13.75
CA ALA A 8 5.81 -8.38 13.63
C ALA A 8 4.46 -8.98 14.07
N MET A 9 3.77 -9.63 13.14
CA MET A 9 2.57 -10.39 13.47
C MET A 9 2.98 -11.58 14.35
N PRO A 10 2.39 -11.75 15.54
CA PRO A 10 2.60 -12.95 16.35
C PRO A 10 2.23 -14.18 15.55
N GLU A 11 2.95 -15.29 15.73
CA GLU A 11 2.58 -16.57 15.12
C GLU A 11 1.12 -16.94 15.49
N GLY A 12 0.34 -17.38 14.51
CA GLY A 12 -1.07 -17.72 14.68
C GLY A 12 -2.06 -16.55 14.59
N SER A 13 -1.58 -15.32 14.40
CA SER A 13 -2.47 -14.16 14.17
C SER A 13 -3.13 -14.20 12.79
N THR A 14 -4.34 -13.64 12.71
CA THR A 14 -5.15 -13.64 11.48
C THR A 14 -4.98 -12.35 10.67
N LEU A 15 -5.30 -12.39 9.37
CA LEU A 15 -5.34 -11.16 8.54
C LEU A 15 -6.32 -10.12 9.11
N TYR A 16 -7.38 -10.57 9.79
CA TYR A 16 -8.34 -9.68 10.44
C TYR A 16 -7.70 -8.87 11.57
N GLU A 17 -6.89 -9.50 12.43
CA GLU A 17 -6.19 -8.83 13.53
C GLU A 17 -5.17 -7.81 13.00
N LEU A 18 -4.48 -8.14 11.90
CA LEU A 18 -3.60 -7.21 11.20
C LEU A 18 -4.36 -5.94 10.75
N ILE A 19 -5.52 -6.12 10.11
CA ILE A 19 -6.36 -5.01 9.63
C ILE A 19 -6.88 -4.17 10.81
N GLN A 20 -7.39 -4.81 11.87
CA GLN A 20 -7.87 -4.12 13.06
C GLN A 20 -6.79 -3.26 13.70
N THR A 21 -5.54 -3.73 13.69
CA THR A 21 -4.41 -2.95 14.20
C THR A 21 -4.18 -1.68 13.40
N GLY A 22 -4.28 -1.74 12.07
CA GLY A 22 -4.13 -0.57 11.18
C GLY A 22 -5.30 0.42 11.26
N ILE A 23 -6.51 -0.07 11.53
CA ILE A 23 -7.69 0.78 11.80
C ILE A 23 -7.54 1.51 13.14
N THR A 24 -7.09 0.79 14.17
CA THR A 24 -6.94 1.32 15.53
C THR A 24 -5.77 2.32 15.62
N HIS A 25 -4.67 2.02 14.94
CA HIS A 25 -3.45 2.81 14.96
C HIS A 25 -3.20 3.42 13.57
N THR A 26 -3.79 4.59 13.30
CA THR A 26 -3.75 5.25 11.98
C THR A 26 -2.33 5.49 11.46
N HIS A 27 -1.35 5.74 12.34
CA HIS A 27 0.05 5.89 11.96
C HIS A 27 0.70 4.60 11.41
N ALA A 28 0.15 3.43 11.74
CA ALA A 28 0.61 2.13 11.28
C ALA A 28 -0.14 1.64 10.02
N SER A 29 -1.22 2.32 9.61
CA SER A 29 -2.11 1.90 8.51
C SER A 29 -1.37 1.60 7.21
N VAL A 30 -0.41 2.45 6.83
CA VAL A 30 0.38 2.27 5.60
C VAL A 30 1.23 1.00 5.68
N GLY A 31 1.93 0.78 6.80
CA GLY A 31 2.71 -0.43 7.04
C GLY A 31 1.85 -1.71 7.06
N VAL A 32 0.65 -1.62 7.64
CA VAL A 32 -0.35 -2.69 7.63
C VAL A 32 -0.78 -3.03 6.20
N LEU A 33 -1.01 -2.03 5.34
CA LEU A 33 -1.35 -2.25 3.93
C LEU A 33 -0.23 -2.97 3.17
N VAL A 34 1.04 -2.57 3.43
CA VAL A 34 2.23 -3.23 2.86
C VAL A 34 2.25 -4.71 3.24
N ARG A 35 2.00 -5.00 4.52
CA ARG A 35 2.00 -6.37 5.04
C ARG A 35 0.85 -7.17 4.47
N LEU A 36 -0.36 -6.63 4.45
CA LEU A 36 -1.55 -7.28 3.91
C LEU A 36 -1.33 -7.71 2.45
N ARG A 37 -0.76 -6.83 1.61
CA ARG A 37 -0.42 -7.18 0.22
C ARG A 37 0.52 -8.38 0.13
N LYS A 38 1.55 -8.44 0.99
CA LYS A 38 2.50 -9.57 1.03
C LYS A 38 1.81 -10.86 1.48
N GLU A 39 1.02 -10.81 2.55
CA GLU A 39 0.29 -11.99 3.02
C GLU A 39 -0.68 -12.52 1.97
N LEU A 40 -1.44 -11.64 1.31
CA LEU A 40 -2.34 -12.03 0.23
C LEU A 40 -1.61 -12.67 -0.97
N SER A 41 -0.36 -12.27 -1.26
CA SER A 41 0.45 -12.92 -2.30
C SER A 41 0.95 -14.33 -1.93
N LEU A 42 1.01 -14.64 -0.63
CA LEU A 42 1.42 -15.96 -0.12
C LEU A 42 0.25 -16.96 -0.09
N VAL A 43 -1.00 -16.49 -0.10
CA VAL A 43 -2.19 -17.36 -0.17
C VAL A 43 -2.25 -18.01 -1.55
N LYS A 44 -2.16 -19.35 -1.59
CA LYS A 44 -2.26 -20.15 -2.83
C LYS A 44 -3.49 -21.06 -2.87
N ASP A 45 -4.08 -21.38 -1.72
CA ASP A 45 -5.18 -22.33 -1.61
C ASP A 45 -6.55 -21.73 -2.01
N ILE A 46 -6.67 -20.40 -1.98
CA ILE A 46 -7.90 -19.66 -2.28
C ILE A 46 -7.53 -18.57 -3.30
N PRO A 47 -8.31 -18.40 -4.39
CA PRO A 47 -8.04 -17.34 -5.37
C PRO A 47 -8.27 -15.96 -4.74
N VAL A 48 -7.29 -15.06 -4.93
CA VAL A 48 -7.35 -13.67 -4.46
C VAL A 48 -7.37 -12.74 -5.68
N LEU A 49 -8.39 -11.88 -5.77
CA LEU A 49 -8.54 -10.86 -6.81
C LEU A 49 -8.48 -9.46 -6.16
N ILE A 50 -7.64 -8.59 -6.73
CA ILE A 50 -7.60 -7.16 -6.37
C ILE A 50 -8.15 -6.38 -7.56
N ALA A 51 -9.33 -5.80 -7.39
CA ALA A 51 -9.98 -4.95 -8.39
C ALA A 51 -9.92 -3.50 -7.92
N ILE A 52 -9.39 -2.61 -8.77
CA ILE A 52 -9.26 -1.19 -8.47
C ILE A 52 -9.79 -0.41 -9.67
N ASP A 53 -10.79 0.41 -9.40
CA ASP A 53 -11.36 1.35 -10.36
C ASP A 53 -10.63 2.70 -10.28
N GLN A 54 -10.84 3.55 -11.29
CA GLN A 54 -10.21 4.87 -11.45
C GLN A 54 -8.72 4.80 -11.79
N TYR A 55 -8.42 4.60 -13.07
CA TYR A 55 -7.06 4.50 -13.65
C TYR A 55 -6.13 5.65 -13.25
N ASN A 56 -6.67 6.86 -13.07
CA ASN A 56 -5.93 8.04 -12.63
C ASN A 56 -5.30 7.85 -11.23
N SER A 57 -5.87 7.01 -10.37
CA SER A 57 -5.31 6.66 -9.06
C SER A 57 -3.91 6.07 -9.13
N TRP A 58 -3.45 5.63 -10.31
CA TRP A 58 -2.16 4.96 -10.50
C TRP A 58 -1.23 5.65 -11.49
N PHE A 59 -1.78 6.26 -12.54
CA PHE A 59 -0.99 6.72 -13.70
C PHE A 59 -0.86 8.23 -13.83
N THR A 60 -1.65 9.02 -13.09
CA THR A 60 -1.57 10.49 -13.16
C THR A 60 -0.84 11.09 -11.97
N PHE A 61 -0.77 12.42 -11.95
CA PHE A 61 -0.36 13.16 -10.75
C PHE A 61 -1.45 13.08 -9.69
N SER A 62 -1.02 12.99 -8.44
CA SER A 62 -1.88 13.12 -7.26
C SER A 62 -2.10 14.59 -6.93
N GLU A 63 -3.01 14.86 -5.99
CA GLU A 63 -3.20 16.19 -5.39
C GLU A 63 -2.03 16.64 -4.51
N TYR A 64 -1.14 15.72 -4.14
CA TYR A 64 0.01 16.01 -3.29
C TYR A 64 1.15 16.61 -4.10
N GLU A 65 1.89 17.50 -3.46
CA GLU A 65 3.07 18.12 -4.00
C GLU A 65 4.22 18.01 -3.00
N GLU A 66 5.45 18.07 -3.51
CA GLU A 66 6.64 18.21 -2.67
C GLU A 66 7.41 19.51 -3.02
N PRO A 67 7.96 20.21 -2.02
CA PRO A 67 8.71 21.42 -2.25
C PRO A 67 10.02 21.10 -2.98
N VAL A 68 10.25 21.78 -4.10
CA VAL A 68 11.53 21.73 -4.85
C VAL A 68 12.42 22.90 -4.44
N THR A 69 11.81 24.07 -4.25
CA THR A 69 12.47 25.26 -3.72
C THR A 69 11.54 25.96 -2.73
N VAL A 70 12.02 27.02 -2.06
CA VAL A 70 11.19 27.85 -1.17
C VAL A 70 9.98 28.48 -1.89
N ARG A 71 10.02 28.59 -3.23
CA ARG A 71 8.97 29.21 -4.04
C ARG A 71 8.32 28.27 -5.05
N SER A 72 8.66 26.98 -5.05
CA SER A 72 8.11 26.03 -6.02
C SER A 72 7.92 24.65 -5.44
N CYS A 73 6.79 24.04 -5.80
CA CYS A 73 6.47 22.65 -5.53
C CYS A 73 6.39 21.88 -6.85
N ARG A 74 6.66 20.58 -6.82
CA ARG A 74 6.35 19.68 -7.93
C ARG A 74 5.18 18.78 -7.55
N PRO A 75 4.28 18.45 -8.50
CA PRO A 75 3.26 17.45 -8.26
C PRO A 75 3.89 16.07 -8.08
N ILE A 76 3.36 15.30 -7.13
CA ILE A 76 3.77 13.92 -6.87
C ILE A 76 2.97 12.98 -7.77
N ARG A 77 3.64 12.09 -8.49
CA ARG A 77 2.96 11.06 -9.29
C ARG A 77 2.28 10.06 -8.35
N ALA A 78 1.09 9.58 -8.69
CA ALA A 78 0.35 8.66 -7.84
C ALA A 78 1.17 7.40 -7.49
N ARG A 79 1.95 6.85 -8.44
CA ARG A 79 2.88 5.74 -8.20
C ARG A 79 4.00 5.98 -7.16
N GLU A 80 4.27 7.24 -6.81
CA GLU A 80 5.25 7.63 -5.78
C GLU A 80 4.63 7.59 -4.37
N LEU A 81 3.30 7.51 -4.25
CA LEU A 81 2.63 7.34 -2.97
C LEU A 81 2.76 5.89 -2.51
N SER A 82 3.15 5.70 -1.24
CA SER A 82 3.39 4.38 -0.66
C SER A 82 2.18 3.45 -0.79
N THR A 83 0.97 3.98 -0.60
CA THR A 83 -0.29 3.21 -0.72
C THR A 83 -0.55 2.68 -2.12
N ILE A 84 -0.11 3.40 -3.16
CA ILE A 84 -0.33 3.03 -4.56
C ILE A 84 0.81 2.15 -5.10
N CYS A 85 2.06 2.46 -4.75
CA CYS A 85 3.21 1.64 -5.15
C CYS A 85 3.07 0.17 -4.69
N LEU A 86 2.30 -0.05 -3.61
CA LEU A 86 1.87 -1.36 -3.15
C LEU A 86 1.00 -2.15 -4.10
N TYR A 87 0.59 -1.63 -5.24
CA TYR A 87 -0.11 -2.40 -6.25
C TYR A 87 0.63 -2.34 -7.58
N THR A 88 1.34 -1.23 -7.86
CA THR A 88 1.96 -0.96 -9.16
C THR A 88 3.43 -1.35 -9.30
N CYS A 89 4.20 -1.47 -8.20
CA CYS A 89 5.67 -1.57 -8.26
C CYS A 89 6.26 -3.00 -8.20
N ILE A 90 5.45 -4.03 -7.97
CA ILE A 90 5.89 -5.44 -7.97
C ILE A 90 5.28 -6.09 -9.20
N PRO A 91 6.03 -6.90 -9.97
CA PRO A 91 5.55 -7.50 -11.21
C PRO A 91 4.19 -8.16 -11.01
N PHE A 92 3.31 -7.89 -11.98
CA PHE A 92 2.02 -8.52 -12.19
C PHE A 92 2.20 -10.05 -12.30
N GLU A 93 2.26 -10.77 -11.18
CA GLU A 93 2.39 -12.24 -11.28
C GLU A 93 1.08 -12.90 -11.74
N HIS A 94 -0.09 -12.38 -11.37
CA HIS A 94 -1.37 -12.89 -11.89
C HIS A 94 -2.48 -11.82 -11.83
N VAL A 95 -2.54 -10.92 -12.81
CA VAL A 95 -3.77 -10.14 -13.08
C VAL A 95 -4.23 -10.53 -14.47
N LEU A 96 -5.30 -11.32 -14.52
CA LEU A 96 -6.06 -11.53 -15.75
C LEU A 96 -6.84 -10.24 -16.02
N LEU A 97 -6.56 -9.62 -17.16
CA LEU A 97 -7.49 -8.69 -17.82
C LEU A 97 -8.59 -9.49 -18.53
#